data_AF-A0A971U650-F1
#
_entry.id   AF-A0A971U650-F1
#
_cell.length_a   1.000
_cell.length_b   1.000
_cell.length_c   1.000
_cell.angle_alpha   90.00
_cell.angle_beta   90.00
_cell.angle_gamma   90.00
#
_symmetry.space_group_name_H-M   'P 1'
#
loop_
_entity.id
_entity.type
_entity.pdbx_description
1 polymer ?
#
loop_
_entity_poly.entity_id
_entity_poly.type
_entity_poly.pdbx_seq_one_letter_code
_entity_poly.pdbx_strand_id
1 'polypeptide(L)' 'MTNFTLGTNLCFAINRFPEPQVWAQLVGEQMGLHSVQLVSDLLHPFWPE' A
#
# COMPACT_ATOMS: atom_id res chain seq x y z
N MET A 1 -9.50 22.95 -15.96
CA MET A 1 -9.51 21.50 -16.21
C MET A 1 -9.14 20.81 -14.91
N THR A 2 -9.92 19.84 -14.46
CA THR A 2 -9.66 19.10 -13.21
C THR A 2 -8.64 18.00 -13.47
N ASN A 3 -7.62 17.89 -12.63
CA ASN A 3 -6.67 16.78 -12.65
C ASN A 3 -7.03 15.77 -11.56
N PHE A 4 -6.99 14.48 -11.87
CA PHE A 4 -7.31 13.41 -10.93
C PHE A 4 -6.09 12.55 -10.65
N THR A 5 -5.91 12.15 -9.39
CA THR A 5 -4.90 11.17 -8.99
C THR A 5 -5.61 9.90 -8.55
N LEU A 6 -5.34 8.80 -9.25
CA LEU A 6 -5.83 7.48 -8.88
C LEU A 6 -4.85 6.82 -7.90
N GLY A 7 -5.38 6.13 -6.92
CA GLY A 7 -4.62 5.37 -5.94
C GLY A 7 -5.41 4.20 -5.40
N THR A 8 -4.78 3.41 -4.53
CA THR A 8 -5.39 2.24 -3.91
C THR A 8 -5.20 2.22 -2.40
N ASN A 9 -6.15 1.61 -1.69
CA ASN A 9 -6.00 1.33 -0.28
C ASN A 9 -5.25 0.00 -0.09
N LEU A 10 -4.29 -0.06 0.83
CA LEU A 10 -3.48 -1.25 1.06
C LEU A 10 -4.18 -2.35 1.87
N CYS A 11 -5.48 -2.26 2.15
CA CYS A 11 -6.22 -3.28 2.91
C CYS A 11 -6.16 -4.68 2.30
N PHE A 12 -5.92 -4.82 0.99
CA PHE A 12 -5.75 -6.12 0.33
C PHE A 12 -4.50 -6.88 0.81
N ALA A 13 -3.52 -6.19 1.41
CA ALA A 13 -2.29 -6.79 1.90
C ALA A 13 -2.39 -7.32 3.33
N ILE A 14 -3.40 -6.89 4.09
CA ILE A 14 -3.61 -7.30 5.48
C ILE A 14 -3.68 -8.84 5.54
N ASN A 15 -2.90 -9.43 6.45
CA ASN A 15 -2.81 -10.89 6.67
C ASN A 15 -2.38 -11.73 5.46
N ARG A 16 -1.95 -11.12 4.35
CA ARG A 16 -1.62 -11.84 3.11
C ARG A 16 -0.20 -11.58 2.63
N PHE A 17 0.24 -10.33 2.69
CA PHE A 17 1.56 -9.91 2.25
C PHE A 17 2.19 -9.09 3.39
N PRO A 18 3.01 -9.68 4.26
CA PRO A 18 3.67 -8.91 5.33
C PRO A 18 4.86 -8.08 4.82
N GLU A 19 5.50 -8.47 3.71
CA GLU A 19 6.68 -7.78 3.18
C GLU A 19 6.31 -6.49 2.38
N PRO A 20 6.79 -5.30 2.79
CA PRO A 20 6.48 -4.05 2.10
C PRO A 20 6.89 -4.00 0.62
N GLN A 21 7.95 -4.74 0.26
CA GLN A 21 8.42 -4.84 -1.13
C GLN A 21 7.37 -5.46 -2.05
N VAL A 22 6.58 -6.42 -1.52
CA VAL A 22 5.50 -7.04 -2.28
C VAL A 22 4.39 -6.02 -2.55
N TRP A 23 4.08 -5.13 -1.60
CA TRP A 23 3.08 -4.08 -1.81
C TRP A 23 3.52 -3.13 -2.92
N ALA A 24 4.78 -2.68 -2.87
CA ALA A 24 5.35 -1.79 -3.87
C ALA A 24 5.31 -2.43 -5.27
N GLN A 25 5.64 -3.71 -5.38
CA GLN A 25 5.56 -4.45 -6.64
C GLN A 25 4.12 -4.56 -7.15
N LEU A 26 3.17 -4.96 -6.30
CA LEU A 26 1.76 -5.10 -6.67
C LEU A 26 1.17 -3.75 -7.12
N VAL A 27 1.40 -2.68 -6.38
CA VAL A 27 0.83 -1.37 -6.68
C VAL A 27 1.53 -0.70 -7.86
N GLY A 28 2.86 -0.68 -7.86
CA GLY A 28 3.66 0.05 -8.85
C GLY A 28 3.77 -0.70 -10.19
N GLU A 29 4.11 -1.99 -10.16
CA GLU A 29 4.39 -2.76 -11.38
C GLU A 29 3.13 -3.42 -11.94
N GLN A 30 2.25 -3.96 -11.09
CA GLN A 30 1.07 -4.70 -11.56
C GLN A 30 -0.16 -3.81 -11.73
N MET A 31 -0.41 -2.86 -10.81
CA MET A 31 -1.56 -1.95 -10.91
C MET A 31 -1.23 -0.64 -11.65
N GLY A 32 0.04 -0.28 -11.80
CA GLY A 32 0.46 0.97 -12.44
C GLY A 32 0.05 2.23 -11.66
N LEU A 33 -0.04 2.14 -10.33
CA LEU A 33 -0.43 3.23 -9.45
C LEU A 33 0.77 3.78 -8.67
N HIS A 34 0.70 5.07 -8.32
CA HIS A 34 1.76 5.77 -7.56
C HIS A 34 1.26 6.42 -6.27
N SER A 35 -0.04 6.33 -6.00
CA SER A 35 -0.64 6.85 -4.77
C SER A 35 -1.28 5.70 -4.00
N VAL A 36 -1.00 5.63 -2.70
CA VAL A 36 -1.57 4.62 -1.81
C VAL A 36 -2.15 5.27 -0.55
N GLN A 37 -3.21 4.67 -0.03
CA GLN A 37 -3.63 4.87 1.34
C GLN A 37 -3.07 3.72 2.18
N LEU A 38 -2.08 4.04 3.02
CA LEU A 38 -1.53 3.13 4.01
C LEU A 38 -2.54 2.90 5.14
N VAL A 39 -2.62 1.67 5.63
CA VAL A 39 -3.54 1.28 6.71
C VAL A 39 -2.74 0.85 7.94
N SER A 40 -3.25 1.19 9.13
CA SER A 40 -2.60 0.90 10.41
C SER A 40 -2.42 -0.59 10.66
N ASP A 41 -3.31 -1.43 10.13
CA ASP A 41 -3.26 -2.89 10.29
C ASP A 41 -2.02 -3.54 9.67
N LEU A 42 -1.30 -2.82 8.79
CA LEU A 42 -0.05 -3.28 8.17
C LEU A 42 1.20 -2.85 8.94
N LEU A 43 1.09 -1.89 9.86
CA LEU A 43 2.22 -1.36 10.60
C LEU A 43 2.05 -1.67 12.08
N HIS A 44 3.11 -2.13 12.73
CA HIS A 44 3.15 -2.16 14.19
C HIS A 44 3.73 -0.82 14.69
N PRO A 45 2.93 0.08 15.29
CA PRO A 45 3.37 1.45 15.60
C PRO A 45 4.52 1.52 16.61
N PHE A 46 4.71 0.46 17.39
CA PHE A 46 5.71 0.36 18.46
C PHE A 46 6.89 -0.55 18.11
N TRP A 47 7.01 -1.02 16.86
CA TRP A 47 8.16 -1.85 16.47
C TRP A 47 9.44 -1.02 16.30
N PRO A 48 10.65 -1.53 16.66
CA PRO A 48 10.94 -2.80 17.32
C PRO A 48 11.05 -2.69 18.86
N GLU A 49 10.59 -1.58 19.46
CA GLU A 49 10.71 -1.32 20.91
C GLU A 49 10.15 -2.46 21.77
#